data_AF-A0A812IQ64-F1
#
_entry.id   AF-A0A812IQ64-F1
#
_cell.length_a   1.000
_cell.length_b   1.000
_cell.length_c   1.000
_cell.angle_alpha   90.00
_cell.angle_beta   90.00
_cell.angle_gamma   90.00
#
_symmetry.space_group_name_H-M   'P 1'
#
loop_
_entity.id
_entity.type
_entity.pdbx_description
1 polymer ?
#
loop_
_entity_poly.entity_id
_entity_poly.type
_entity_poly.pdbx_seq_one_letter_code
_entity_poly.pdbx_strand_id
1 'polypeptide(L)'
;MDSPKQEHPSARFADDEIDGINVRSAVPDRPFYKVVQDKDGLTYAQGVRLQTDKVERANRRLQSLEAKEIEIQTENVADSTETEALADEAVLAEFLRAVAPTMEQELLLAWHTLPVFESYVPVWDDVAETCEMTHQVWKEGLVDLQVTSVAWNSTGATLACAYGRLDTLGWCNVTAPVCVWNIFRPQLVAGEPDTVIQVQGFVMCVAFHPTKPSVLAGGTYNGELQIWNTGAGELDPSLGNES
;
A
#
# COMPACT_ATOMS: atom_id res chain seq x y z
N MET A 1 -10.23 -16.24 -38.92
CA MET A 1 -9.43 -15.17 -38.30
C MET A 1 -9.04 -15.68 -36.94
N ASP A 2 -7.95 -16.43 -36.86
CA ASP A 2 -7.42 -16.97 -35.61
C ASP A 2 -6.29 -16.05 -35.13
N SER A 3 -6.43 -15.53 -33.92
CA SER A 3 -5.41 -14.72 -33.25
C SER A 3 -4.20 -15.60 -32.88
N PRO A 4 -2.95 -15.10 -33.00
CA PRO A 4 -1.79 -15.89 -32.65
C PRO A 4 -1.73 -16.10 -31.13
N LYS A 5 -1.63 -17.35 -30.70
CA LYS A 5 -1.38 -17.70 -29.29
C LYS A 5 -0.04 -17.11 -28.85
N GLN A 6 -0.08 -16.28 -27.82
CA GLN A 6 1.10 -15.75 -27.16
C GLN A 6 1.77 -16.89 -26.39
N GLU A 7 2.79 -17.52 -26.98
CA GLU A 7 3.55 -18.58 -26.32
C GLU A 7 4.44 -17.97 -25.22
N HIS A 8 4.35 -18.54 -24.02
CA HIS A 8 5.17 -18.15 -22.88
C HIS A 8 6.65 -18.43 -23.19
N PRO A 9 7.60 -17.53 -22.89
CA PRO A 9 9.00 -17.67 -23.30
C PRO A 9 9.74 -18.90 -22.74
N SER A 10 9.14 -19.59 -21.76
CA SER A 10 9.62 -20.88 -21.23
C SER A 10 9.39 -22.07 -22.17
N ALA A 11 8.44 -21.98 -23.11
CA ALA A 11 8.16 -23.06 -24.07
C ALA A 11 9.29 -23.28 -25.07
N ARG A 12 10.16 -22.29 -25.30
CA ARG A 12 11.33 -22.42 -26.19
C ARG A 12 12.42 -23.37 -25.69
N PHE A 13 12.35 -23.80 -24.43
CA PHE A 13 13.42 -24.59 -23.80
C PHE A 13 12.94 -25.97 -23.31
N ALA A 14 11.69 -26.36 -23.60
CA ALA A 14 11.10 -27.57 -23.05
C ALA A 14 11.33 -28.84 -23.89
N ASP A 15 11.78 -28.73 -25.15
CA ASP A 15 11.61 -29.81 -26.13
C ASP A 15 12.85 -30.65 -26.45
N ASP A 16 14.01 -30.41 -25.83
CA ASP A 16 15.17 -31.30 -26.02
C ASP A 16 15.34 -32.23 -24.81
N GLU A 17 14.96 -33.50 -25.00
CA GLU A 17 15.36 -34.61 -24.12
C GLU A 17 16.86 -34.51 -23.83
N ILE A 18 17.21 -34.44 -22.55
CA ILE A 18 18.61 -34.38 -22.11
C ILE A 18 19.21 -35.77 -22.35
N ASP A 19 19.79 -35.97 -23.52
CA ASP A 19 20.53 -37.19 -23.82
C ASP A 19 21.79 -37.16 -22.94
N GLY A 20 21.75 -37.95 -21.86
CA GLY A 20 22.75 -37.94 -20.82
C GLY A 20 24.15 -38.09 -21.40
N ILE A 21 25.08 -37.22 -20.98
CA ILE A 21 26.48 -37.30 -21.38
C ILE A 21 27.04 -38.63 -20.86
N ASN A 22 27.05 -39.63 -21.73
CA ASN A 22 27.55 -40.96 -21.40
C ASN A 22 29.08 -40.91 -21.50
N VAL A 23 29.74 -40.44 -20.44
CA VAL A 23 31.21 -40.46 -20.33
C VAL A 23 31.63 -41.91 -20.09
N ARG A 24 31.82 -42.66 -21.19
CA ARG A 24 32.44 -43.98 -21.10
C ARG A 24 33.94 -43.78 -21.06
N SER A 25 34.56 -44.03 -19.90
CA SER A 25 35.99 -44.25 -19.82
C SER A 25 36.32 -45.53 -20.57
N ALA A 26 36.66 -45.42 -21.85
CA ALA A 26 37.22 -46.53 -22.60
C ALA A 26 38.67 -46.69 -22.15
N VAL A 27 38.89 -47.30 -20.98
CA VAL A 27 40.20 -47.83 -20.61
C VAL A 27 40.45 -48.99 -21.57
N PRO A 28 41.46 -48.92 -22.46
CA PRO A 28 41.77 -50.06 -23.30
C PRO A 28 42.38 -51.13 -22.40
N ASP A 29 41.84 -52.35 -22.44
CA ASP A 29 42.29 -53.51 -21.65
C ASP A 29 43.78 -53.88 -21.86
N ARG A 30 44.47 -53.24 -22.81
CA ARG A 30 45.89 -53.45 -23.07
C ARG A 30 46.60 -52.11 -23.33
N PRO A 31 47.75 -51.87 -22.72
CA PRO A 31 48.51 -50.65 -22.96
C PRO A 31 49.02 -50.60 -24.41
N PHE A 32 48.87 -49.45 -25.06
CA PHE A 32 49.36 -49.19 -26.42
C PHE A 32 50.88 -49.02 -26.44
N TYR A 33 51.62 -50.11 -26.28
CA TYR A 33 53.02 -50.18 -26.70
C TYR A 33 53.28 -51.55 -27.34
N LYS A 34 53.96 -51.56 -28.49
CA LYS A 34 54.53 -52.78 -29.05
C LYS A 34 55.92 -52.96 -28.44
N VAL A 35 56.16 -54.12 -27.84
CA VAL A 35 57.49 -54.52 -27.38
C VAL A 35 58.24 -55.13 -28.54
N VAL A 36 59.38 -54.56 -28.91
CA VAL A 36 60.30 -55.15 -29.87
C VAL A 36 61.52 -55.65 -29.09
N GLN A 37 61.83 -56.95 -29.18
CA GLN A 37 63.05 -57.52 -28.61
C GLN A 37 64.14 -57.51 -29.68
N ASP A 38 65.33 -57.00 -29.34
CA ASP A 38 66.54 -57.20 -30.15
C ASP A 38 67.64 -57.88 -29.32
N LYS A 39 68.63 -58.46 -30.01
CA LYS A 39 69.48 -59.59 -29.58
C LYS A 39 70.31 -59.44 -28.28
N ASP A 40 70.33 -58.27 -27.65
CA ASP A 40 71.10 -58.03 -26.42
C ASP A 40 70.24 -58.06 -25.13
N GLY A 41 69.02 -58.60 -25.21
CA GLY A 41 68.21 -58.92 -24.04
C GLY A 41 67.63 -57.71 -23.28
N LEU A 42 67.71 -56.51 -23.85
CA LEU A 42 67.16 -55.27 -23.29
C LEU A 42 65.88 -54.86 -24.03
N THR A 43 64.80 -54.64 -23.28
CA THR A 43 63.48 -54.27 -23.81
C THR A 43 63.33 -52.75 -23.90
N TYR A 44 62.99 -52.24 -25.08
CA TYR A 44 62.72 -50.80 -25.29
C TYR A 44 61.25 -50.55 -25.62
N ALA A 45 60.70 -49.47 -25.08
CA ALA A 45 59.34 -49.01 -25.38
C ALA A 45 59.36 -48.09 -26.62
N GLN A 46 58.57 -48.40 -27.65
CA GLN A 46 58.39 -47.51 -28.80
C GLN A 46 57.27 -46.49 -28.50
N GLY A 47 57.56 -45.20 -28.64
CA GLY A 47 56.59 -44.13 -28.39
C GLY A 47 55.44 -44.17 -29.40
N VAL A 48 54.20 -44.23 -28.89
CA VAL A 48 52.97 -44.18 -29.70
C VAL A 48 52.45 -42.74 -29.74
N ARG A 49 52.05 -42.27 -30.93
CA ARG A 49 51.37 -40.99 -31.09
C ARG A 49 49.89 -41.15 -30.82
N LEU A 50 49.40 -40.45 -29.81
CA LEU A 50 48.00 -40.39 -29.44
C LEU A 50 47.48 -38.98 -29.77
N GLN A 51 46.39 -38.90 -30.50
CA GLN A 51 45.69 -37.66 -30.80
C GLN A 51 44.25 -37.79 -30.31
N THR A 52 43.76 -36.75 -29.63
CA THR A 52 42.39 -36.70 -29.11
C THR A 52 41.46 -36.02 -30.11
N ASP A 53 40.22 -36.51 -30.19
CA ASP A 53 39.18 -35.89 -31.01
C ASP A 53 38.81 -34.50 -30.49
N LYS A 54 38.36 -33.65 -31.41
CA LYS A 54 37.97 -32.27 -31.12
C LYS A 54 36.68 -32.28 -30.31
N VAL A 55 36.71 -31.69 -29.11
CA VAL A 55 35.53 -31.54 -28.24
C VAL A 55 34.86 -30.21 -28.49
N GLU A 56 33.58 -30.25 -28.89
CA GLU A 56 32.76 -29.05 -29.02
C GLU A 56 32.19 -28.65 -27.66
N ARG A 57 32.18 -27.34 -27.38
CA ARG A 57 31.65 -26.78 -26.14
C ARG A 57 30.60 -25.73 -26.49
N ALA A 58 29.42 -25.85 -25.89
CA ALA A 58 28.37 -24.85 -25.97
C ALA A 58 28.15 -24.22 -24.58
N ASN A 59 28.34 -22.91 -24.47
CA ASN A 59 28.04 -22.17 -23.24
C ASN A 59 26.55 -21.79 -23.24
N ARG A 60 25.75 -22.44 -22.38
CA ARG A 60 24.36 -22.05 -22.12
C ARG A 60 24.31 -21.17 -20.87
N ARG A 61 23.63 -20.02 -20.94
CA ARG A 61 23.38 -19.13 -19.80
C ARG A 61 21.90 -19.21 -19.44
N LEU A 62 21.61 -19.34 -18.15
CA LEU A 62 20.27 -19.25 -17.58
C LEU A 62 20.24 -18.04 -16.65
N GLN A 63 19.14 -17.31 -16.64
CA GLN A 63 18.90 -16.20 -15.72
C GLN A 63 17.62 -16.50 -14.93
N SER A 64 17.69 -16.41 -13.60
CA SER A 64 16.51 -16.38 -12.74
C SER A 64 16.01 -14.95 -12.61
N LEU A 65 14.69 -14.76 -12.65
CA LEU A 65 14.06 -13.49 -12.34
C LEU A 65 13.86 -13.38 -10.83
N GLU A 66 14.33 -12.30 -10.24
CA GLU A 66 14.06 -11.94 -8.84
C GLU A 66 13.38 -10.57 -8.85
N ALA A 67 12.13 -10.51 -8.37
CA ALA A 67 11.38 -9.26 -8.27
C ALA A 67 11.77 -8.55 -6.97
N LYS A 68 12.09 -7.26 -7.07
CA LYS A 68 12.36 -6.40 -5.91
C LYS A 68 11.31 -5.32 -5.83
N GLU A 69 10.73 -5.17 -4.66
CA GLU A 69 9.74 -4.12 -4.39
C GLU A 69 10.44 -2.76 -4.29
N ILE A 70 9.82 -1.76 -4.92
CA ILE A 70 10.26 -0.37 -4.89
C ILE A 70 9.02 0.46 -4.61
N GLU A 71 9.06 1.24 -3.53
CA GLU A 71 8.01 2.20 -3.18
C GLU A 71 8.53 3.60 -3.50
N ILE A 72 7.70 4.42 -4.16
CA ILE A 72 8.02 5.80 -4.51
C ILE A 72 6.81 6.63 -4.12
N GLN A 73 7.02 7.69 -3.34
CA GLN A 73 5.99 8.66 -2.99
C GLN A 73 6.17 9.92 -3.84
N THR A 74 5.10 10.36 -4.50
CA THR A 74 5.12 11.60 -5.27
C THR A 74 5.06 12.78 -4.30
N GLU A 75 6.08 13.62 -4.30
CA GLU A 75 6.07 14.87 -3.53
C GLU A 75 5.12 15.87 -4.18
N ASN A 76 4.29 16.53 -3.37
CA ASN A 76 3.45 17.63 -3.84
C ASN A 76 4.27 18.91 -3.83
N VAL A 77 4.85 19.28 -4.97
CA VAL A 77 5.65 20.51 -5.14
C VAL A 77 4.70 21.71 -5.29
N ALA A 78 3.85 21.95 -4.29
CA ALA A 78 2.97 23.12 -4.24
C ALA A 78 3.69 24.36 -3.69
N ASP A 79 4.82 24.16 -2.98
CA ASP A 79 5.60 25.25 -2.36
C ASP A 79 6.74 25.78 -3.23
N SER A 80 6.90 25.30 -4.47
CA SER A 80 7.69 26.04 -5.46
C SER A 80 6.86 27.26 -5.87
N THR A 81 7.00 28.29 -5.03
CA THR A 81 6.48 29.64 -5.19
C THR A 81 6.45 29.97 -6.67
N GLU A 82 5.25 30.27 -7.16
CA GLU A 82 5.03 30.78 -8.51
C GLU A 82 6.05 31.88 -8.75
N THR A 83 7.03 31.60 -9.59
CA THR A 83 7.82 32.67 -10.20
C THR A 83 6.78 33.51 -10.94
N GLU A 84 6.50 34.73 -10.46
CA GLU A 84 5.78 35.71 -11.27
C GLU A 84 6.46 35.67 -12.64
N ALA A 85 5.74 35.15 -13.65
CA ALA A 85 6.30 35.08 -14.97
C ALA A 85 6.66 36.52 -15.34
N LEU A 86 7.95 36.79 -15.52
CA LEU A 86 8.46 38.03 -16.11
C LEU A 86 8.03 38.06 -17.58
N ALA A 87 6.72 38.12 -17.81
CA ALA A 87 6.12 38.28 -19.11
C ALA A 87 6.36 39.73 -19.52
N ASP A 88 6.79 39.90 -20.77
CA ASP A 88 6.96 41.23 -21.35
C ASP A 88 5.60 41.94 -21.33
N GLU A 89 5.50 43.00 -20.52
CA GLU A 89 4.29 43.76 -20.29
C GLU A 89 3.72 44.32 -21.60
N ALA A 90 4.58 44.62 -22.58
CA ALA A 90 4.15 45.14 -23.88
C ALA A 90 3.40 44.09 -24.71
N VAL A 91 3.90 42.85 -24.73
CA VAL A 91 3.30 41.72 -25.47
C VAL A 91 2.01 41.28 -24.79
N LEU A 92 1.99 41.25 -23.46
CA LEU A 92 0.77 40.97 -22.70
C LEU A 92 -0.30 42.05 -22.94
N ALA A 93 0.09 43.33 -22.95
CA ALA A 93 -0.84 44.43 -23.22
C ALA A 93 -1.38 44.38 -24.66
N GLU A 94 -0.58 43.99 -25.64
CA GLU A 94 -1.05 43.79 -27.02
C GLU A 94 -2.06 42.65 -27.12
N PHE A 95 -1.77 41.51 -26.47
CA PHE A 95 -2.69 40.38 -26.40
C PHE A 95 -4.01 40.76 -25.70
N LEU A 96 -3.94 41.41 -24.55
CA LEU A 96 -5.13 41.85 -23.81
C LEU A 96 -5.95 42.86 -24.63
N ARG A 97 -5.32 43.79 -25.35
CA ARG A 97 -6.04 44.72 -26.24
C ARG A 97 -6.74 44.02 -27.40
N ALA A 98 -6.19 42.92 -27.90
CA ALA A 98 -6.80 42.14 -28.96
C ALA A 98 -7.97 41.27 -28.46
N VAL A 99 -7.84 40.65 -27.29
CA VAL A 99 -8.81 39.65 -26.78
C VAL A 99 -9.90 40.26 -25.91
N ALA A 100 -9.60 41.30 -25.12
CA ALA A 100 -10.57 41.96 -24.24
C ALA A 100 -11.86 42.40 -24.94
N PRO A 101 -11.85 43.08 -26.11
CA PRO A 101 -13.09 43.53 -26.73
C PRO A 101 -13.96 42.37 -27.22
N THR A 102 -13.36 41.29 -27.72
CA THR A 102 -14.09 40.09 -28.13
C THR A 102 -14.69 39.37 -26.92
N MET A 103 -13.93 39.22 -25.84
CA MET A 103 -14.42 38.60 -24.61
C MET A 103 -15.53 39.41 -23.96
N GLU A 104 -15.40 40.74 -23.90
CA GLU A 104 -16.41 41.64 -23.35
C GLU A 104 -17.71 41.58 -24.17
N GLN A 105 -17.62 41.58 -25.50
CA GLN A 105 -18.78 41.45 -26.37
C GLN A 105 -19.50 40.12 -26.15
N GLU A 106 -18.79 39.00 -26.14
CA GLU A 106 -19.39 37.68 -25.95
C GLU A 106 -19.96 37.50 -24.53
N LEU A 107 -19.31 38.05 -23.50
CA LEU A 107 -19.82 38.04 -22.13
C LEU A 107 -21.11 38.88 -21.98
N LEU A 108 -21.15 40.08 -22.58
CA LEU A 108 -22.34 40.93 -22.55
C LEU A 108 -23.51 40.29 -23.31
N LEU A 109 -23.24 39.65 -24.45
CA LEU A 109 -24.24 38.88 -25.18
C LEU A 109 -24.74 37.70 -24.33
N ALA A 110 -23.83 36.91 -23.76
CA ALA A 110 -24.19 35.77 -22.92
C ALA A 110 -25.02 36.17 -21.70
N TRP A 111 -24.67 37.29 -21.05
CA TRP A 111 -25.39 37.79 -19.87
C TRP A 111 -26.80 38.30 -20.20
N HIS A 112 -26.96 39.07 -21.29
CA HIS A 112 -28.22 39.77 -21.55
C HIS A 112 -29.21 39.00 -22.45
N THR A 113 -28.74 38.07 -23.28
CA THR A 113 -29.57 37.52 -24.37
C THR A 113 -29.80 36.02 -24.32
N LEU A 114 -29.03 35.28 -23.53
CA LEU A 114 -29.14 33.82 -23.49
C LEU A 114 -29.90 33.36 -22.25
N PRO A 115 -31.20 33.00 -22.35
CA PRO A 115 -31.92 32.29 -21.29
C PRO A 115 -31.48 30.82 -21.16
N VAL A 116 -30.36 30.44 -21.83
CA VAL A 116 -29.85 29.06 -21.99
C VAL A 116 -29.61 28.37 -20.63
N PHE A 117 -29.39 29.14 -19.57
CA PHE A 117 -29.10 28.61 -18.23
C PHE A 117 -30.15 28.98 -17.16
N GLU A 118 -31.22 29.71 -17.51
CA GLU A 118 -32.25 30.10 -16.51
C GLU A 118 -33.05 28.92 -15.96
N SER A 119 -33.17 27.83 -16.72
CA SER A 119 -33.85 26.61 -16.31
C SER A 119 -32.93 25.56 -15.68
N TYR A 120 -31.64 25.87 -15.56
CA TYR A 120 -30.67 24.96 -14.95
C TYR A 120 -30.83 25.00 -13.43
N VAL A 121 -31.57 24.03 -12.90
CA VAL A 121 -31.67 23.75 -11.47
C VAL A 121 -30.90 22.46 -11.23
N PRO A 122 -29.59 22.53 -10.96
CA PRO A 122 -28.85 21.32 -10.65
C PRO A 122 -29.28 20.81 -9.29
N VAL A 123 -29.88 19.63 -9.30
CA VAL A 123 -30.13 18.86 -8.09
C VAL A 123 -28.84 18.13 -7.77
N TRP A 124 -27.95 18.79 -7.02
CA TRP A 124 -26.69 18.21 -6.55
C TRP A 124 -26.88 17.26 -5.38
N ASP A 125 -27.99 17.41 -4.66
CA ASP A 125 -28.35 16.59 -3.51
C ASP A 125 -29.56 15.73 -3.86
N ASP A 126 -29.46 14.42 -3.64
CA ASP A 126 -30.64 13.62 -3.37
C ASP A 126 -31.17 14.11 -2.02
N VAL A 127 -32.15 15.02 -2.04
CA VAL A 127 -32.80 15.56 -0.86
C VAL A 127 -33.63 14.44 -0.21
N ALA A 128 -32.95 13.53 0.46
CA ALA A 128 -33.55 12.65 1.44
C ALA A 128 -33.82 13.52 2.68
N GLU A 129 -35.00 14.12 2.76
CA GLU A 129 -35.55 14.69 4.01
C GLU A 129 -35.78 13.60 5.09
N THR A 130 -35.49 12.34 4.78
CA THR A 130 -35.67 11.20 5.67
C THR A 130 -34.43 10.98 6.51
N CYS A 131 -34.57 11.16 7.82
CA CYS A 131 -33.58 10.71 8.79
C CYS A 131 -33.68 9.18 8.92
N GLU A 132 -32.78 8.46 8.24
CA GLU A 132 -32.73 7.00 8.27
C GLU A 132 -31.55 6.52 9.11
N MET A 133 -31.77 5.50 9.94
CA MET A 133 -30.71 4.85 10.68
C MET A 133 -29.94 3.89 9.76
N THR A 134 -28.75 4.28 9.35
CA THR A 134 -27.90 3.47 8.45
C THR A 134 -27.17 2.36 9.19
N HIS A 135 -26.56 2.67 10.34
CA HIS A 135 -25.77 1.74 11.13
C HIS A 135 -26.09 1.87 12.62
N GLN A 136 -26.14 0.74 13.31
CA GLN A 136 -26.29 0.65 14.76
C GLN A 136 -25.14 -0.19 15.32
N VAL A 137 -24.46 0.34 16.33
CA VAL A 137 -23.34 -0.35 17.01
C VAL A 137 -23.55 -0.29 18.53
N TRP A 138 -23.15 -1.34 19.21
CA TRP A 138 -23.13 -1.46 20.66
C TRP A 138 -22.02 -2.41 21.09
N LYS A 139 -21.78 -2.53 22.39
CA LYS A 139 -20.88 -3.53 22.94
C LYS A 139 -21.62 -4.42 23.91
N GLU A 140 -21.56 -5.72 23.66
CA GLU A 140 -22.14 -6.72 24.56
C GLU A 140 -21.32 -6.84 25.86
N GLY A 141 -22.00 -7.23 26.94
CA GLY A 141 -21.34 -7.48 28.25
C GLY A 141 -21.07 -6.23 29.09
N LEU A 142 -21.51 -5.05 28.66
CA LEU A 142 -21.49 -3.84 29.49
C LEU A 142 -22.73 -3.80 30.38
N VAL A 143 -22.57 -4.06 31.68
CA VAL A 143 -23.66 -3.94 32.65
C VAL A 143 -23.53 -2.60 33.36
N ASP A 144 -24.59 -1.79 33.28
CA ASP A 144 -24.71 -0.55 34.04
C ASP A 144 -23.55 0.43 33.75
N LEU A 145 -23.23 0.58 32.47
CA LEU A 145 -22.31 1.60 31.93
C LEU A 145 -23.06 2.39 30.86
N GLN A 146 -22.89 3.71 30.86
CA GLN A 146 -23.52 4.63 29.92
C GLN A 146 -22.48 5.18 28.95
N VAL A 147 -22.94 5.62 27.78
CA VAL A 147 -22.09 6.35 26.84
C VAL A 147 -21.85 7.75 27.38
N THR A 148 -20.59 8.10 27.61
CA THR A 148 -20.18 9.41 28.14
C THR A 148 -19.74 10.35 27.04
N SER A 149 -19.07 9.83 26.00
CA SER A 149 -18.52 10.62 24.90
C SER A 149 -18.40 9.79 23.64
N VAL A 150 -18.58 10.44 22.50
CA VAL A 150 -18.45 9.85 21.16
C VAL A 150 -17.62 10.80 20.30
N ALA A 151 -16.70 10.27 19.51
CA ALA A 151 -15.86 11.07 18.62
C ALA A 151 -15.61 10.34 17.29
N TRP A 152 -15.59 11.13 16.21
CA TRP A 152 -15.21 10.67 14.88
C TRP A 152 -13.73 10.91 14.64
N ASN A 153 -13.09 10.02 13.88
CA ASN A 153 -11.74 10.27 13.40
C ASN A 153 -11.71 11.31 12.27
N SER A 154 -10.51 11.80 11.95
CA SER A 154 -10.32 12.82 10.91
C SER A 154 -10.75 12.38 9.51
N THR A 155 -10.82 11.07 9.24
CA THR A 155 -11.30 10.54 7.96
C THR A 155 -12.82 10.31 7.93
N GLY A 156 -13.51 10.47 9.06
CA GLY A 156 -14.95 10.18 9.19
C GLY A 156 -15.32 8.70 9.07
N ALA A 157 -14.36 7.78 9.17
CA ALA A 157 -14.57 6.35 8.94
C ALA A 157 -14.72 5.54 10.24
N THR A 158 -14.03 5.98 11.30
CA THR A 158 -14.04 5.27 12.58
C THR A 158 -14.69 6.11 13.66
N LEU A 159 -15.54 5.46 14.44
CA LEU A 159 -16.25 6.03 15.57
C LEU A 159 -15.64 5.47 16.87
N ALA A 160 -15.22 6.35 17.77
CA ALA A 160 -14.87 5.97 19.14
C ALA A 160 -16.03 6.30 20.07
N CYS A 161 -16.35 5.37 20.98
CA CYS A 161 -17.32 5.55 22.05
C CYS A 161 -16.65 5.24 23.39
N ALA A 162 -16.72 6.19 24.31
CA ALA A 162 -16.33 6.01 25.69
C ALA A 162 -17.52 5.61 26.55
N TYR A 163 -17.26 4.69 27.46
CA TYR A 163 -18.23 4.24 28.44
C TYR A 163 -17.81 4.68 29.84
N GLY A 164 -18.79 4.94 30.69
CA GLY A 164 -18.58 5.34 32.06
C GLY A 164 -19.88 5.45 32.85
N ARG A 165 -19.78 5.99 34.06
CA ARG A 165 -20.93 6.35 34.87
C ARG A 165 -20.82 7.78 35.36
N LEU A 166 -21.97 8.41 35.52
CA LEU A 166 -22.12 9.76 36.04
C LEU A 166 -22.62 9.79 37.49
N ASP A 167 -23.10 8.65 38.00
CA ASP A 167 -23.73 8.52 39.32
C ASP A 167 -22.72 8.23 40.45
N THR A 168 -21.44 8.08 40.11
CA THR A 168 -20.39 7.70 41.05
C THR A 168 -19.75 8.95 41.67
N LEU A 169 -19.62 8.95 42.99
CA LEU A 169 -18.97 10.01 43.76
C LEU A 169 -17.69 9.45 44.38
N GLY A 170 -16.56 10.11 44.12
CA GLY A 170 -15.25 9.70 44.65
C GLY A 170 -14.43 8.86 43.66
N TRP A 171 -13.36 8.23 44.14
CA TRP A 171 -12.47 7.46 43.27
C TRP A 171 -13.15 6.21 42.72
N CYS A 172 -12.98 6.00 41.42
CA CYS A 172 -13.50 4.83 40.72
C CYS A 172 -12.37 3.83 40.47
N ASN A 173 -12.56 2.59 40.95
CA ASN A 173 -11.69 1.44 40.67
C ASN A 173 -12.30 0.49 39.61
N VAL A 174 -13.41 0.90 38.98
CA VAL A 174 -14.06 0.12 37.93
C VAL A 174 -13.38 0.42 36.61
N THR A 175 -13.07 -0.62 35.85
CA THR A 175 -12.54 -0.49 34.49
C THR A 175 -13.67 -0.18 33.52
N ALA A 176 -13.51 0.85 32.71
CA ALA A 176 -14.44 1.13 31.63
C ALA A 176 -13.70 1.08 30.29
N PRO A 177 -14.28 0.40 29.29
CA PRO A 177 -13.65 0.33 27.99
C PRO A 177 -13.95 1.56 27.14
N VAL A 178 -13.00 1.92 26.29
CA VAL A 178 -13.25 2.73 25.10
C VAL A 178 -13.32 1.78 23.92
N CYS A 179 -14.33 1.92 23.08
CA CYS A 179 -14.59 1.03 21.97
C CYS A 179 -14.52 1.82 20.66
N VAL A 180 -13.89 1.23 19.66
CA VAL A 180 -13.73 1.85 18.34
C VAL A 180 -14.33 0.92 17.29
N TRP A 181 -15.16 1.47 16.42
CA TRP A 181 -15.78 0.78 15.28
C TRP A 181 -15.42 1.48 13.99
N ASN A 182 -15.10 0.71 12.95
CA ASN A 182 -14.94 1.17 11.59
C ASN A 182 -16.24 0.89 10.82
N ILE A 183 -17.00 1.95 10.56
CA ILE A 183 -18.38 1.83 10.05
C ILE A 183 -18.40 1.42 8.58
N PHE A 184 -17.36 1.75 7.83
CA PHE A 184 -17.24 1.40 6.41
C PHE A 184 -16.62 0.01 6.17
N ARG A 185 -16.32 -0.75 7.24
CA ARG A 185 -15.82 -2.11 7.09
C ARG A 185 -16.97 -3.03 6.65
N PRO A 186 -16.81 -3.84 5.58
CA PRO A 186 -17.84 -4.76 5.09
C PRO A 186 -18.31 -5.83 6.10
N GLN A 187 -17.54 -6.05 7.17
CA GLN A 187 -17.76 -7.05 8.21
C GLN A 187 -18.04 -6.41 9.57
N LEU A 188 -18.70 -5.25 9.61
CA LEU A 188 -19.06 -4.60 10.88
C LEU A 188 -20.02 -5.51 11.67
N VAL A 189 -19.53 -6.07 12.77
CA VAL A 189 -20.36 -6.79 13.74
C VAL A 189 -20.85 -5.80 14.77
N ALA A 190 -22.15 -5.51 14.76
CA ALA A 190 -22.71 -4.45 15.59
C ALA A 190 -22.44 -4.62 17.10
N GLY A 191 -22.30 -5.85 17.61
CA GLY A 191 -22.09 -6.14 19.03
C GLY A 191 -20.62 -6.26 19.48
N GLU A 192 -19.67 -6.28 18.54
CA GLU A 192 -18.24 -6.46 18.82
C GLU A 192 -17.42 -5.30 18.21
N PRO A 193 -16.73 -4.48 19.02
CA PRO A 193 -15.89 -3.40 18.52
C PRO A 193 -14.63 -3.93 17.84
N ASP A 194 -14.15 -3.23 16.81
CA ASP A 194 -12.87 -3.56 16.16
C ASP A 194 -11.68 -3.40 17.11
N THR A 195 -11.75 -2.41 18.01
CA THR A 195 -10.72 -2.17 19.00
C THR A 195 -11.35 -1.84 20.33
N VAL A 196 -10.88 -2.53 21.37
CA VAL A 196 -11.32 -2.34 22.75
C VAL A 196 -10.12 -1.95 23.60
N ILE A 197 -10.15 -0.73 24.12
CA ILE A 197 -9.12 -0.19 24.99
C ILE A 197 -9.66 -0.27 26.42
N GLN A 198 -9.01 -1.04 27.29
CA GLN A 198 -9.41 -1.17 28.68
C GLN A 198 -8.72 -0.09 29.52
N VAL A 199 -9.51 0.80 30.12
CA VAL A 199 -8.99 1.91 30.93
C VAL A 199 -9.37 1.70 32.39
N GLN A 200 -8.43 2.00 33.29
CA GLN A 200 -8.69 2.03 34.73
C GLN A 200 -9.46 3.31 35.08
N GLY A 201 -10.73 3.18 35.47
CA GLY A 201 -11.63 4.31 35.70
C GLY A 201 -12.58 4.57 34.53
N PHE A 202 -13.48 5.54 34.72
CA PHE A 202 -14.44 5.96 33.69
C PHE A 202 -13.80 6.96 32.73
N VAL A 203 -13.97 6.73 31.43
CA VAL A 203 -13.55 7.70 30.41
C VAL A 203 -14.72 8.66 30.19
N MET A 204 -14.46 9.96 30.32
CA MET A 204 -15.49 11.00 30.31
C MET A 204 -15.51 11.78 29.01
N CYS A 205 -14.36 11.92 28.35
CA CYS A 205 -14.24 12.58 27.06
C CYS A 205 -13.23 11.85 26.19
N VAL A 206 -13.49 11.84 24.88
CA VAL A 206 -12.60 11.25 23.88
C VAL A 206 -12.53 12.17 22.67
N ALA A 207 -11.36 12.30 22.05
CA ALA A 207 -11.16 13.06 20.83
C ALA A 207 -10.05 12.43 19.96
N PHE A 208 -10.28 12.36 18.66
CA PHE A 208 -9.26 11.97 17.69
C PHE A 208 -8.37 13.15 17.31
N HIS A 209 -7.13 12.86 16.92
CA HIS A 209 -6.22 13.87 16.38
C HIS A 209 -6.72 14.36 15.01
N PRO A 210 -6.71 15.69 14.73
CA PRO A 210 -7.30 16.25 13.52
C PRO A 210 -6.61 15.81 12.22
N THR A 211 -5.33 15.45 12.27
CA THR A 211 -4.57 14.99 11.09
C THR A 211 -4.13 13.52 11.16
N LYS A 212 -4.19 12.87 12.33
CA LYS A 212 -3.66 11.52 12.54
C LYS A 212 -4.82 10.61 12.96
N PRO A 213 -5.45 9.86 12.03
CA PRO A 213 -6.69 9.15 12.33
C PRO A 213 -6.52 7.98 13.31
N SER A 214 -5.29 7.50 13.53
CA SER A 214 -5.00 6.42 14.47
C SER A 214 -4.75 6.92 15.90
N VAL A 215 -4.61 8.22 16.13
CA VAL A 215 -4.30 8.77 17.45
C VAL A 215 -5.59 9.22 18.13
N LEU A 216 -5.84 8.65 19.30
CA LEU A 216 -7.01 8.90 20.14
C LEU A 216 -6.56 9.41 21.50
N ALA A 217 -7.12 10.51 21.98
CA ALA A 217 -6.93 10.99 23.35
C ALA A 217 -8.21 10.82 24.15
N GLY A 218 -8.10 10.44 25.42
CA GLY A 218 -9.23 10.35 26.33
C GLY A 218 -8.89 10.86 27.73
N GLY A 219 -9.87 11.53 28.33
CA GLY A 219 -9.79 12.00 29.72
C GLY A 219 -10.59 11.09 30.64
N THR A 220 -9.95 10.63 31.71
CA THR A 220 -10.60 9.83 32.74
C THR A 220 -11.28 10.71 33.80
N TYR A 221 -12.23 10.15 34.53
CA TYR A 221 -12.90 10.81 35.65
C TYR A 221 -11.92 11.28 36.73
N ASN A 222 -10.81 10.58 36.93
CA ASN A 222 -9.78 10.93 37.90
C ASN A 222 -8.89 12.12 37.45
N GLY A 223 -9.11 12.64 36.24
CA GLY A 223 -8.34 13.76 35.69
C GLY A 223 -7.06 13.34 34.95
N GLU A 224 -6.86 12.05 34.71
CA GLU A 224 -5.75 11.56 33.91
C GLU A 224 -6.08 11.65 32.42
N LEU A 225 -5.09 12.05 31.61
CA LEU A 225 -5.18 12.03 30.16
C LEU A 225 -4.37 10.86 29.62
N GLN A 226 -5.01 10.05 28.78
CA GLN A 226 -4.39 8.90 28.13
C GLN A 226 -4.48 9.09 26.61
N ILE A 227 -3.38 8.75 25.93
CA ILE A 227 -3.27 8.84 24.48
C ILE A 227 -2.99 7.44 23.97
N TRP A 228 -3.81 6.98 23.03
CA TRP A 228 -3.71 5.66 22.43
C TRP A 228 -3.46 5.80 20.93
N ASN A 229 -2.69 4.86 20.38
CA ASN A 229 -2.53 4.72 18.94
C ASN A 229 -3.24 3.43 18.49
N THR A 230 -4.42 3.54 17.90
CA THR A 230 -5.22 2.40 17.43
C THR A 230 -4.63 1.69 16.21
N GLY A 231 -3.61 2.28 15.58
CA GLY A 231 -2.89 1.68 14.46
C GLY A 231 -1.69 0.83 14.88
N ALA A 232 -1.14 1.08 16.08
CA ALA A 232 -0.13 0.21 16.66
C ALA A 232 -0.87 -0.94 17.36
N GLY A 233 -0.47 -2.19 17.11
CA GLY A 233 -1.10 -3.35 17.75
C GLY A 233 -1.00 -3.38 19.29
N GLU A 234 -0.30 -2.41 19.88
CA GLU A 234 -0.15 -2.19 21.32
C GLU A 234 -0.99 -0.98 21.73
N LEU A 235 -2.02 -1.23 22.55
CA LEU A 235 -3.01 -0.23 22.98
C LEU A 235 -2.63 0.40 24.34
N ASP A 236 -1.36 0.34 24.70
CA ASP A 236 -0.88 0.97 25.92
C ASP A 236 -0.92 2.49 25.76
N PRO A 237 -1.31 3.24 26.82
CA PRO A 237 -1.31 4.69 26.76
C PRO A 237 0.13 5.14 26.53
N SER A 238 0.40 5.72 25.36
CA SER A 238 1.69 6.33 25.08
C SER A 238 1.80 7.56 25.98
N LEU A 239 2.44 7.41 27.13
CA LEU A 239 2.90 8.53 27.94
C LEU A 239 3.81 9.35 27.04
N GLY A 240 3.38 10.58 26.73
CA GLY A 240 4.12 11.50 25.87
C GLY A 240 5.49 11.82 26.47
N ASN A 241 6.47 11.00 26.11
CA ASN A 241 7.89 11.20 26.40
C ASN A 241 8.65 10.96 25.11
N GLU A 242 8.41 11.80 24.10
CA GLU A 242 9.42 12.10 23.09
C GLU A 242 9.42 13.61 22.86
N SER A 243 10.52 14.23 23.31
CA SER A 243 10.92 15.62 23.14
C SER A 243 11.35 15.92 21.72
#